data_AF-A0A5M4ALD1-F1
#
_entry.id   AF-A0A5M4ALD1-F1
#
_cell.length_a   1.000
_cell.length_b   1.000
_cell.length_c   1.000
_cell.angle_alpha   90.00
_cell.angle_beta   90.00
_cell.angle_gamma   90.00
#
_symmetry.space_group_name_H-M   'P 1'
#
loop_
_entity.id
_entity.type
_entity.pdbx_description
1 polymer ?
#
loop_
_entity_poly.entity_id
_entity_poly.type
_entity_poly.pdbx_seq_one_letter_code
_entity_poly.pdbx_strand_id
1 'polypeptide(L)' 'MIDYKHKKCKWFPVCPMKFYREQGKIDESWIQQYCFGNWTACVRYQKEEAGIYHPDNMMPDGHINSKLK' A
#
# COMPACT_ATOMS: atom_id res chain seq x y z
N MET A 1 -18.56 16.10 -9.68
CA MET A 1 -17.36 15.83 -10.49
C MET A 1 -16.26 15.38 -9.51
N ILE A 2 -15.95 14.09 -9.43
CA ILE A 2 -14.89 13.60 -8.52
C ILE A 2 -13.56 13.80 -9.23
N ASP A 3 -12.74 14.73 -8.73
CA ASP A 3 -11.40 15.02 -9.22
C ASP A 3 -10.51 13.78 -8.99
N TYR A 4 -10.32 12.99 -10.05
CA TYR A 4 -9.49 11.78 -10.10
C TYR A 4 -8.01 12.16 -10.32
N LYS A 5 -7.52 13.24 -9.70
CA LYS A 5 -6.08 13.47 -9.60
C LYS A 5 -5.50 12.34 -8.75
N HIS A 6 -4.91 11.39 -9.46
CA HIS A 6 -4.03 10.31 -9.03
C HIS A 6 -2.86 10.88 -8.18
N LYS A 7 -3.17 11.37 -6.98
CA LYS A 7 -2.24 11.81 -5.96
C LYS A 7 -1.71 10.58 -5.23
N LYS A 8 -0.49 10.17 -5.56
CA LYS A 8 0.37 9.31 -4.74
C LYS A 8 -0.12 9.23 -3.27
N CYS A 9 -0.40 8.01 -2.81
CA CYS A 9 -0.82 7.74 -1.45
C CYS A 9 0.07 8.49 -0.45
N LYS A 10 -0.53 9.24 0.48
CA LYS A 10 0.19 10.07 1.45
C LYS A 10 1.15 9.26 2.34
N TRP A 11 0.82 7.99 2.60
CA TRP A 11 1.63 7.07 3.41
C TRP A 11 2.73 6.37 2.60
N PHE A 12 2.76 6.48 1.27
CA PHE A 12 3.76 5.79 0.43
C PHE A 12 5.22 6.01 0.85
N PRO A 13 5.66 7.22 1.25
CA PRO A 13 7.06 7.43 1.64
C PRO A 13 7.55 6.54 2.79
N VAL A 14 6.64 6.12 3.68
CA VAL A 14 6.93 5.32 4.88
C VAL A 14 6.31 3.92 4.85
N CYS A 15 5.46 3.63 3.86
CA CYS A 15 4.76 2.36 3.76
C CYS A 15 5.74 1.20 3.44
N PRO A 16 5.65 0.05 4.14
CA PRO A 16 6.48 -1.13 3.87
C PRO A 16 6.42 -1.62 2.42
N MET A 17 5.33 -1.35 1.68
CA MET A 17 5.21 -1.74 0.28
C MET A 17 6.29 -1.08 -0.60
N LYS A 18 6.63 0.19 -0.33
CA LYS A 18 7.73 0.86 -1.03
C LYS A 18 9.05 0.12 -0.78
N PHE A 19 9.34 -0.20 0.48
CA PHE A 19 10.55 -0.91 0.89
C PHE A 19 10.66 -2.30 0.26
N TYR A 20 9.57 -3.07 0.22
CA TYR A 20 9.56 -4.39 -0.40
C TYR A 20 9.69 -4.33 -1.92
N ARG A 21 9.10 -3.33 -2.58
CA ARG A 21 9.29 -3.11 -4.03
C ARG A 21 10.73 -2.72 -4.35
N GLU A 22 11.35 -1.86 -3.56
CA GLU A 22 12.76 -1.47 -3.73
C GLU A 22 13.73 -2.67 -3.57
N GLN A 23 13.35 -3.67 -2.78
CA GLN A 23 14.08 -4.94 -2.67
C GLN A 23 13.68 -6.00 -3.72
N GLY A 24 12.73 -5.70 -4.60
CA GLY A 24 12.20 -6.67 -5.57
C GLY A 24 11.40 -7.83 -4.96
N LYS A 25 10.95 -7.70 -3.70
CA LYS A 25 10.17 -8.73 -2.99
C LYS A 25 8.68 -8.76 -3.41
N ILE A 26 8.19 -7.65 -3.94
CA ILE A 26 6.85 -7.54 -4.53
C ILE A 26 6.93 -6.90 -5.91
N ASP A 27 5.98 -7.22 -6.77
CA ASP A 27 5.89 -6.68 -8.11
C ASP A 27 5.49 -5.19 -8.13
N GLU A 28 5.96 -4.47 -9.15
CA GLU A 28 5.68 -3.04 -9.33
C GLU A 28 4.18 -2.75 -9.51
N SER A 29 3.41 -3.70 -10.04
CA SER A 29 1.94 -3.58 -10.19
C SER A 29 1.24 -3.26 -8.89
N TRP A 30 1.71 -3.76 -7.73
CA TRP A 30 1.15 -3.41 -6.43
C TRP A 30 1.28 -1.92 -6.13
N ILE A 31 2.42 -1.34 -6.49
CA ILE A 31 2.71 0.08 -6.28
C ILE A 31 1.91 0.94 -7.24
N GLN A 32 1.83 0.55 -8.51
CA GLN A 32 1.05 1.30 -9.51
C GLN A 32 -0.45 1.22 -9.27
N GLN A 33 -0.98 0.05 -8.94
CA GLN A 33 -2.41 -0.14 -8.73
C GLN A 33 -2.90 0.53 -7.45
N TYR A 34 -2.17 0.41 -6.36
CA TYR A 34 -2.62 0.92 -5.06
C TYR A 34 -1.96 2.23 -4.69
N CYS A 35 -0.63 2.35 -4.72
CA CYS A 35 0.04 3.53 -4.19
C CYS A 35 -0.06 4.76 -5.12
N PHE A 36 0.05 4.56 -6.43
CA PHE A 36 -0.11 5.62 -7.44
C PHE A 36 -1.44 5.55 -8.20
N GLY A 37 -2.22 4.50 -7.97
CA GLY A 37 -3.54 4.25 -8.56
C GLY A 37 -4.67 4.57 -7.58
N ASN A 38 -5.44 3.56 -7.20
CA ASN A 38 -6.56 3.71 -6.28
C ASN A 38 -6.17 3.35 -4.84
N TRP A 39 -5.47 4.27 -4.15
CA TRP A 39 -5.01 4.01 -2.77
C TRP A 39 -6.14 3.90 -1.75
N THR A 40 -7.34 4.42 -2.03
CA THR A 40 -8.49 4.26 -1.12
C THR A 40 -9.02 2.83 -1.12
N ALA A 41 -8.70 2.02 -2.13
CA ALA A 41 -8.96 0.58 -2.15
C ALA A 41 -7.90 -0.25 -1.38
N CYS A 42 -6.79 0.36 -0.94
CA CYS A 42 -5.76 -0.32 -0.16
C CYS A 42 -6.22 -0.53 1.29
N VAL A 43 -6.29 -1.78 1.75
CA VAL A 43 -6.68 -2.13 3.12
C VAL A 43 -5.71 -1.55 4.15
N ARG A 44 -4.41 -1.49 3.83
CA ARG A 44 -3.42 -0.83 4.71
C ARG A 44 -3.75 0.65 4.91
N TYR A 45 -4.06 1.36 3.83
CA TYR A 45 -4.46 2.77 3.90
C TYR A 45 -5.69 2.96 4.78
N GLN A 46 -6.72 2.13 4.58
CA GLN A 46 -7.94 2.19 5.39
C GLN A 46 -7.66 1.96 6.88
N LYS A 47 -6.75 1.05 7.21
CA LYS A 47 -6.36 0.77 8.60
C LYS A 47 -5.52 1.89 9.22
N GLU A 48 -4.58 2.48 8.48
CA GLU A 48 -3.84 3.67 8.93
C GLU A 48 -4.78 4.83 9.25
N GLU A 49 -5.73 5.14 8.36
CA GLU A 49 -6.72 6.21 8.59
C GLU A 49 -7.61 5.94 9.81
N ALA A 50 -7.89 4.66 10.08
CA ALA A 50 -8.69 4.24 11.23
C ALA A 50 -7.88 4.06 12.53
N GLY A 51 -6.56 4.22 12.50
CA GLY A 51 -5.68 3.96 13.65
C GLY A 51 -5.65 2.48 14.08
N ILE A 52 -5.93 1.56 13.16
CA ILE A 52 -5.98 0.12 13.44
C ILE A 52 -4.62 -0.51 13.13
N TYR A 53 -4.06 -1.19 14.11
CA TYR A 53 -2.83 -1.95 13.95
C TYR A 53 -2.91 -2.96 12.80
N HIS A 54 -1.84 -3.04 12.03
CA HIS A 54 -1.61 -4.09 11.04
C HIS A 54 -0.09 -4.33 10.89
N PRO A 55 0.33 -5.57 10.59
CA PRO A 55 1.74 -5.87 10.42
C PRO A 55 2.29 -5.38 9.08
N ASP A 56 3.61 -5.19 9.01
CA ASP A 56 4.28 -4.68 7.81
C ASP A 56 4.17 -5.62 6.62
N ASN A 57 4.09 -6.92 6.87
CA ASN A 57 3.95 -7.95 5.83
C ASN A 57 2.50 -8.14 5.33
N MET A 58 1.55 -7.29 5.76
CA MET A 58 0.23 -7.20 5.17
C MET A 58 0.32 -6.56 3.78
N MET A 59 -0.22 -7.20 2.76
CA MET A 59 -0.30 -6.69 1.39
C MET A 59 -1.43 -5.64 1.23
N PRO A 60 -1.47 -4.88 0.11
CA PRO A 60 -2.49 -3.85 -0.11
C PRO A 60 -3.94 -4.35 -0.11
N ASP A 61 -4.17 -5.60 -0.48
CA ASP A 61 -5.48 -6.28 -0.46
C ASP A 61 -5.85 -6.85 0.93
N GLY A 62 -4.95 -6.76 1.91
CA GLY A 62 -5.19 -7.17 3.30
C GLY A 62 -4.70 -8.57 3.68
N HIS A 63 -4.22 -9.40 2.74
CA HIS A 63 -3.65 -10.70 3.11
C HIS A 63 -2.26 -10.56 3.72
N ILE A 64 -1.87 -11.51 4.58
CA ILE A 64 -0.53 -11.54 5.17
C ILE A 64 0.39 -12.39 4.29
N ASN A 65 1.47 -11.78 3.80
CA ASN A 65 2.51 -12.49 3.06
C ASN A 65 3.70 -12.79 3.99
N SER A 66 3.73 -13.99 4.57
CA SER A 66 4.75 -14.42 5.53
C SER A 66 6.18 -14.47 4.97
N LYS A 67 6.36 -14.34 3.66
CA LYS A 67 7.68 -14.25 3.01
C LYS A 67 8.28 -12.85 3.07
N LEU A 68 7.49 -11.83 3.41
CA LEU A 68 7.97 -10.46 3.59
C LEU A 68 8.46 -10.27 5.03
N LYS A 69 9.73 -9.90 5.15
CA LYS A 69 10.46 -9.59 6.38
C LYS A 69 11.36 -8.40 6.13
#